data_AF-A0AAW2BME1-F1
#
_entry.id   AF-A0AAW2BME1-F1
#
_cell.length_a   1.000
_cell.length_b   1.000
_cell.length_c   1.000
_cell.angle_alpha   90.00
_cell.angle_beta   90.00
_cell.angle_gamma   90.00
#
_symmetry.space_group_name_H-M   'P 1'
#
loop_
_entity.id
_entity.type
_entity.pdbx_description
1 polymer ?
#
loop_
_entity_poly.entity_id
_entity_poly.type
_entity_poly.pdbx_seq_one_letter_code
_entity_poly.pdbx_strand_id
1 'polypeptide(L)'
;MSSKVLVWTDIVATYAVWVMMTYLTNVWRLDLTHAAAIVNVFTGAAAIMPIGMAFLVDAFVGDYWMLLLSSLAHSLGMSFLAMSTPPVLSHVAGNCSAYKPDCIGDAQKLSSTQP
;
A
#
# COMPACT_ATOMS: atom_id res chain seq x y z
N MET A 1 -25.02 -3.12 -2.10
CA MET A 1 -24.29 -2.63 -0.91
C MET A 1 -23.31 -1.50 -1.26
N SER A 2 -22.82 -1.36 -2.50
CA SER A 2 -21.87 -0.30 -2.91
C SER A 2 -22.36 1.14 -2.84
N SER A 3 -23.64 1.45 -3.11
CA SER A 3 -24.07 2.85 -3.24
C SER A 3 -23.98 3.65 -1.95
N LYS A 4 -24.21 3.02 -0.78
CA LYS A 4 -24.09 3.69 0.52
C LYS A 4 -22.63 3.98 0.89
N VAL A 5 -21.71 3.09 0.49
CA VAL A 5 -20.28 3.26 0.73
C VAL A 5 -19.75 4.42 -0.10
N LEU A 6 -20.14 4.50 -1.38
CA LEU A 6 -19.73 5.59 -2.26
C LEU A 6 -20.19 6.96 -1.75
N VAL A 7 -21.47 7.05 -1.34
CA VAL A 7 -22.02 8.28 -0.76
C VAL A 7 -21.29 8.70 0.51
N TRP A 8 -20.96 7.76 1.40
CA TRP A 8 -20.20 8.07 2.60
C TRP A 8 -18.78 8.58 2.26
N THR A 9 -18.10 7.98 1.28
CA THR A 9 -16.78 8.43 0.85
C THR A 9 -16.80 9.84 0.25
N ASP A 10 -17.83 10.18 -0.53
CA ASP A 10 -17.98 11.54 -1.08
C ASP A 10 -18.21 12.58 0.03
N ILE A 11 -18.98 12.22 1.06
CA ILE A 11 -19.19 13.07 2.24
C ILE A 11 -17.85 13.29 2.96
N VAL A 12 -17.09 12.23 3.24
CA VAL A 12 -15.79 12.36 3.91
C VAL A 12 -14.81 13.20 3.09
N ALA A 13 -14.75 13.00 1.77
CA ALA A 13 -13.88 13.75 0.88
C ALA A 13 -14.21 15.26 0.88
N THR A 14 -15.50 15.62 0.80
CA THR A 14 -15.93 17.02 0.84
C THR A 14 -15.59 17.70 2.16
N TYR A 15 -15.78 17.02 3.31
CA TYR A 15 -15.34 17.53 4.61
C TYR A 15 -13.82 17.71 4.68
N ALA A 16 -13.04 16.76 4.16
CA ALA A 16 -11.58 16.84 4.17
C ALA A 16 -11.06 18.07 3.40
N VAL A 17 -11.61 18.34 2.22
CA VAL A 17 -11.25 19.51 1.41
C VAL A 17 -11.60 20.83 2.13
N TRP A 18 -12.73 20.86 2.84
CA TRP A 18 -13.13 21.99 3.68
C TRP A 18 -12.13 22.28 4.80
N VAL A 19 -11.68 21.25 5.52
CA VAL A 19 -10.67 21.40 6.58
C VAL A 19 -9.32 21.81 6.01
N MET A 20 -8.98 21.35 4.80
CA MET A 20 -7.75 21.77 4.13
C MET A 20 -7.75 23.27 3.86
N MET A 21 -8.85 23.84 3.36
CA MET A 21 -8.97 25.29 3.16
C MET A 21 -8.75 26.10 4.44
N THR A 22 -9.35 25.69 5.56
CA THR A 22 -9.20 26.40 6.83
C THR A 22 -7.79 26.26 7.39
N TYR A 23 -7.10 25.15 7.14
CA TYR A 23 -5.71 24.96 7.55
C TYR A 23 -4.73 25.86 6.76
N LEU A 24 -4.88 25.94 5.43
CA LEU A 24 -4.03 26.79 4.58
C LEU A 24 -4.17 28.28 4.96
N THR A 25 -5.35 28.71 5.37
CA THR A 25 -5.62 30.11 5.74
C THR A 25 -5.16 30.44 7.16
N ASN A 26 -5.43 29.57 8.14
CA ASN A 26 -5.14 29.86 9.55
C ASN A 26 -3.70 29.51 9.97
N VAL A 27 -3.18 28.35 9.54
CA VAL A 27 -1.87 27.86 9.98
C VAL A 27 -0.78 28.34 9.04
N TRP A 28 -1.00 28.22 7.73
CA TRP A 28 -0.02 28.63 6.72
C TRP A 28 -0.08 30.13 6.39
N ARG A 29 -1.06 30.85 6.95
CA ARG A 29 -1.27 32.30 6.78
C ARG A 29 -1.29 32.73 5.31
N LEU A 30 -1.82 31.87 4.44
CA LEU A 30 -1.98 32.18 3.02
C LEU A 30 -3.22 33.05 2.80
N ASP A 31 -3.17 33.93 1.80
CA ASP A 31 -4.35 34.71 1.41
C ASP A 31 -5.47 33.78 0.94
N LEU A 32 -6.73 34.16 1.23
CA LEU A 32 -7.91 33.37 0.84
C LEU A 32 -7.94 33.06 -0.65
N THR A 33 -7.48 34.00 -1.49
CA THR A 33 -7.40 33.81 -2.94
C THR A 33 -6.40 32.72 -3.34
N HIS A 34 -5.27 32.63 -2.63
CA HIS A 34 -4.22 31.66 -2.91
C HIS A 34 -4.57 30.28 -2.36
N ALA A 35 -5.16 30.21 -1.17
CA ALA A 35 -5.69 28.96 -0.62
C ALA A 35 -6.80 28.39 -1.53
N ALA A 36 -7.68 29.27 -2.03
CA ALA A 36 -8.72 28.91 -3.00
C ALA A 36 -8.15 28.27 -4.26
N ALA A 37 -7.11 28.89 -4.84
CA ALA A 37 -6.45 28.41 -6.04
C ALA A 37 -5.83 27.02 -5.83
N ILE A 38 -5.11 26.79 -4.74
CA ILE A 38 -4.44 25.50 -4.45
C ILE A 38 -5.45 24.37 -4.34
N VAL A 39 -6.52 24.57 -3.57
CA VAL A 39 -7.53 23.53 -3.38
C VAL A 39 -8.34 23.28 -4.66
N ASN A 40 -8.60 24.30 -5.48
CA ASN A 40 -9.26 24.12 -6.77
C ASN A 40 -8.39 23.31 -7.76
N VAL A 41 -7.08 23.60 -7.81
CA VAL A 41 -6.12 22.82 -8.59
C VAL A 41 -6.03 21.37 -8.08
N PHE A 42 -5.98 21.18 -6.77
CA PHE A 42 -5.96 19.85 -6.16
C PHE A 42 -7.23 19.05 -6.49
N THR A 43 -8.40 19.68 -6.36
CA THR A 43 -9.70 19.05 -6.66
C THR A 43 -9.78 18.67 -8.14
N GLY A 44 -9.33 19.56 -9.03
CA GLY A 44 -9.25 19.28 -10.47
C GLY A 44 -8.29 18.12 -10.79
N ALA A 45 -7.11 18.10 -10.17
CA ALA A 45 -6.15 17.01 -10.33
C ALA A 45 -6.71 15.67 -9.81
N ALA A 46 -7.39 15.68 -8.66
CA ALA A 46 -8.04 14.50 -8.09
C ALA A 46 -9.18 13.98 -8.96
N ALA A 47 -9.86 14.83 -9.73
CA ALA A 47 -10.90 14.42 -10.68
C ALA A 47 -10.32 13.82 -11.98
N ILE A 48 -9.13 14.26 -12.40
CA ILE A 48 -8.43 13.78 -13.60
C ILE A 48 -7.60 12.51 -13.30
N MET A 49 -7.11 12.36 -12.09
CA MET A 49 -6.31 11.24 -11.63
C MET A 49 -6.94 9.86 -11.95
N PRO A 50 -8.25 9.62 -11.76
CA PRO A 50 -8.90 8.36 -12.13
C PRO A 50 -8.83 8.06 -13.63
N ILE A 51 -8.86 9.09 -14.49
CA ILE A 51 -8.75 8.93 -15.95
C ILE A 51 -7.32 8.49 -16.30
N GLY A 52 -6.32 9.10 -15.67
CA GLY A 52 -4.92 8.68 -15.81
C GLY A 52 -4.70 7.26 -15.29
N MET A 53 -5.29 6.92 -14.15
CA MET A 53 -5.23 5.56 -13.59
C MET A 53 -5.99 4.55 -14.46
N ALA A 54 -7.12 4.92 -15.03
CA ALA A 54 -7.87 4.07 -15.96
C ALA A 54 -7.10 3.86 -17.26
N PHE A 55 -6.42 4.88 -17.79
CA PHE A 55 -5.54 4.73 -18.96
C PHE A 55 -4.31 3.88 -18.66
N LEU A 56 -3.70 4.05 -17.47
CA LEU A 56 -2.63 3.16 -17.02
C LEU A 56 -3.14 1.73 -16.88
N VAL A 57 -4.30 1.51 -16.29
CA VAL A 57 -4.90 0.17 -16.23
C VAL A 57 -5.18 -0.34 -17.64
N ASP A 58 -5.78 0.42 -18.54
CA ASP A 58 -6.11 -0.06 -19.89
C ASP A 58 -4.85 -0.35 -20.75
N ALA A 59 -3.82 0.50 -20.65
CA ALA A 59 -2.55 0.32 -21.36
C ALA A 59 -1.65 -0.78 -20.75
N PHE A 60 -1.73 -1.00 -19.43
CA PHE A 60 -0.95 -1.99 -18.69
C PHE A 60 -1.78 -3.21 -18.24
N VAL A 61 -3.05 -3.37 -18.61
CA VAL A 61 -3.88 -4.55 -18.28
C VAL A 61 -4.36 -5.18 -19.59
N GLY A 62 -3.38 -5.49 -20.44
CA GLY A 62 -3.49 -6.63 -21.36
C GLY A 62 -2.97 -7.90 -20.68
N ASP A 63 -3.32 -9.09 -21.21
CA ASP A 63 -2.95 -10.41 -20.68
C ASP A 63 -1.46 -10.53 -20.29
N TYR A 64 -0.57 -9.90 -21.07
CA TYR A 64 0.87 -9.94 -20.86
C TYR A 64 1.32 -9.24 -19.56
N TRP A 65 0.68 -8.14 -19.19
CA TRP A 65 1.06 -7.38 -18.01
C TRP A 65 0.46 -7.92 -16.72
N MET A 66 -0.70 -8.58 -16.78
CA MET A 66 -1.22 -9.34 -15.63
C MET A 66 -0.26 -10.48 -15.27
N LEU A 67 0.34 -11.14 -16.27
CA LEU A 67 1.39 -12.14 -16.06
C LEU A 67 2.69 -11.52 -15.50
N LEU A 68 3.11 -10.34 -15.98
CA LEU A 68 4.26 -9.63 -15.42
C LEU A 68 4.04 -9.18 -13.97
N LEU A 69 2.87 -8.62 -13.66
CA LEU A 69 2.55 -8.19 -12.30
C LEU A 69 2.45 -9.39 -11.34
N SER A 70 1.78 -10.47 -11.78
CA SER A 70 1.69 -11.71 -11.01
C SER A 70 3.09 -12.31 -10.76
N SER A 71 3.93 -12.40 -11.80
CA SER A 71 5.29 -12.93 -11.64
C SER A 71 6.19 -12.04 -10.76
N LEU A 72 6.07 -10.71 -10.85
CA LEU A 72 6.77 -9.77 -9.97
C LEU A 72 6.30 -9.92 -8.52
N ALA A 73 4.99 -9.91 -8.27
CA ALA A 73 4.43 -10.10 -6.94
C ALA A 73 4.81 -11.47 -6.35
N HIS A 74 4.80 -12.52 -7.16
CA HIS A 74 5.20 -13.87 -6.76
C HIS A 74 6.70 -13.95 -6.44
N SER A 75 7.54 -13.30 -7.24
CA SER A 75 8.99 -13.22 -7.00
C SER A 75 9.31 -12.46 -5.73
N LEU A 76 8.60 -11.34 -5.46
CA LEU A 76 8.73 -10.57 -4.22
C LEU A 76 8.23 -11.37 -3.00
N GLY A 77 7.15 -12.12 -3.13
CA GLY A 77 6.65 -13.00 -2.07
C GLY A 77 7.66 -14.11 -1.74
N MET A 78 8.18 -14.79 -2.77
CA MET A 78 9.19 -15.84 -2.61
C MET A 78 10.51 -15.30 -2.03
N SER A 79 10.95 -14.12 -2.45
CA SER A 79 12.17 -13.53 -1.90
C SER A 79 12.01 -13.17 -0.42
N PHE A 80 10.85 -12.65 -0.01
CA PHE A 80 10.56 -12.34 1.38
C PHE A 80 10.49 -13.61 2.25
N LEU A 81 9.89 -14.69 1.73
CA LEU A 81 9.87 -16.00 2.40
C LEU A 81 11.27 -16.62 2.49
N ALA A 82 12.09 -16.49 1.45
CA ALA A 82 13.47 -16.95 1.49
C ALA A 82 14.30 -16.17 2.53
N MET A 83 14.08 -14.85 2.62
CA MET A 83 14.72 -14.00 3.63
C MET A 83 14.29 -14.31 5.06
N SER A 84 13.07 -14.79 5.28
CA SER A 84 12.59 -15.20 6.61
C SER A 84 13.13 -16.56 7.06
N THR A 85 13.75 -17.33 6.16
CA THR A 85 14.27 -18.66 6.48
C THR A 85 15.55 -18.51 7.34
N PRO A 86 15.73 -19.37 8.37
CA PRO A 86 16.84 -19.26 9.33
C PRO A 86 18.26 -19.12 8.76
N PRO A 87 18.71 -19.80 7.68
CA PRO A 87 20.08 -19.62 7.19
C PRO A 87 20.33 -18.19 6.70
N VAL A 88 19.34 -17.52 6.11
CA VAL A 88 19.47 -16.13 5.67
C VAL A 88 19.29 -15.15 6.83
N LEU A 89 18.24 -15.34 7.63
CA LEU A 89 17.98 -14.49 8.79
C LEU A 89 19.12 -14.57 9.83
N SER A 90 19.82 -15.70 9.91
CA SER A 90 20.95 -15.89 10.84
C SER A 90 22.16 -15.01 10.55
N HIS A 91 22.40 -14.65 9.28
CA HIS A 91 23.46 -13.73 8.91
C HIS A 91 23.13 -12.29 9.37
N VAL A 92 21.85 -11.97 9.58
CA VAL A 92 21.36 -10.64 9.98
C VAL A 92 21.07 -10.56 11.50
N ALA A 93 20.59 -11.65 12.10
CA ALA A 93 20.21 -11.75 13.52
C ALA A 93 21.27 -12.43 14.41
N GLY A 94 22.37 -12.93 13.83
CA GLY A 94 23.59 -13.30 14.53
C GLY A 94 23.61 -14.62 15.31
N ASN A 95 22.52 -15.39 15.40
CA ASN A 95 22.44 -16.49 16.39
C ASN A 95 21.83 -17.85 15.97
N CYS A 96 21.32 -18.05 14.74
CA CYS A 96 20.67 -19.34 14.34
C CYS A 96 21.07 -19.84 12.94
N SER A 97 22.35 -20.16 12.71
CA SER A 97 22.85 -20.63 11.41
C SER A 97 22.61 -22.11 11.09
N ALA A 98 22.23 -22.91 12.08
CA ALA A 98 21.95 -24.34 11.94
C ALA A 98 20.55 -24.67 12.47
N TYR A 99 19.90 -25.70 11.90
CA TYR A 99 18.60 -26.20 12.37
C TYR A 99 18.75 -26.84 13.77
N LYS A 100 18.64 -26.02 14.81
CA LYS A 100 18.74 -26.40 16.22
C LYS A 100 17.34 -26.42 16.85
N PRO A 101 17.03 -27.35 17.77
CA PRO A 101 15.74 -27.39 18.47
C PRO A 101 15.35 -26.08 19.17
N ASP A 102 16.34 -25.28 19.58
CA ASP A 102 16.12 -23.98 20.25
C ASP A 102 15.67 -22.86 19.28
N CYS A 103 15.86 -23.03 17.96
CA CYS A 103 15.54 -22.03 16.92
C CYS A 103 14.27 -22.39 16.12
N ILE A 104 13.58 -23.49 16.46
CA ILE A 104 12.37 -23.96 15.79
C ILE A 104 11.16 -23.36 16.50
N GLY A 105 10.31 -22.65 15.75
CA GLY A 105 9.06 -22.14 16.31
C GLY A 105 8.16 -23.29 16.78
N ASP A 106 7.41 -23.08 17.87
CA ASP A 106 6.61 -24.12 18.54
C ASP A 106 5.65 -24.86 17.58
N ALA A 107 5.14 -24.15 16.56
CA ALA A 107 4.28 -24.74 15.51
C ALA A 107 4.99 -25.81 14.65
N GLN A 108 6.29 -25.66 14.38
CA GLN A 108 7.09 -26.60 13.57
C GLN A 108 7.65 -27.77 14.42
N LYS A 109 7.74 -27.58 15.73
CA LYS A 109 8.14 -28.61 16.69
C LYS A 109 7.07 -29.70 16.83
N LEU A 110 5.81 -29.32 16.73
CA LEU A 110 4.68 -30.24 16.76
C LEU A 110 4.57 -31.10 15.49
N SER A 111 4.94 -30.56 14.32
CA SER A 111 4.87 -31.30 13.05
C SER A 111 6.07 -32.22 12.79
N SER A 112 7.21 -31.99 13.44
CA SER A 112 8.42 -32.84 13.32
C SER A 112 8.48 -33.97 14.35
N THR A 113 7.58 -33.98 15.34
CA THR A 113 7.47 -35.01 16.39
C THR A 113 6.36 -36.02 16.07
N GLN A 114 6.15 -36.37 14.80
CA GLN A 114 5.25 -37.46 14.43
C GLN A 114 5.98 -38.42 13.48
N PRO A 115 5.92 -39.75 13.74
CA PRO A 115 6.73 -40.77 13.08
C PRO A 115 6.40 -40.96 11.59
#